data_AF-A0A5D4KFY9-F1
#
_entry.id   AF-A0A5D4KFY9-F1
#
_cell.length_a   1.000
_cell.length_b   1.000
_cell.length_c   1.000
_cell.angle_alpha   90.00
_cell.angle_beta   90.00
_cell.angle_gamma   90.00
#
_symmetry.space_group_name_H-M   'P 1'
#
loop_
_entity.id
_entity.type
_entity.pdbx_description
1 polymer ?
#
loop_
_entity_poly.entity_id
_entity_poly.type
_entity_poly.pdbx_seq_one_letter_code
_entity_poly.pdbx_strand_id
1 'polypeptide(L)'
;YEVPEGKTILRDAKVILGAEKKMRPVRLVEYQDSEGKTYKVATTRWDLSAIEIAEIYKNRWIIELFFKWIKQSLRFVKVWSTKPQGIWNQMF
;
A
#
# COMPACT_ATOMS: atom_id res chain seq x y z
N TYR A 1 -16.98 17.01 4.10
CA TYR A 1 -15.90 16.89 5.08
C TYR A 1 -14.85 17.91 4.71
N GLU A 2 -14.52 18.80 5.65
CA GLU A 2 -13.55 19.87 5.43
C GLU A 2 -12.16 19.24 5.31
N VAL A 3 -11.47 19.54 4.21
CA VAL A 3 -10.13 19.05 3.93
C VAL A 3 -9.15 20.02 4.58
N PRO A 4 -8.30 19.60 5.53
CA PRO A 4 -7.29 20.46 6.11
C PRO A 4 -6.34 20.96 5.02
N GLU A 5 -6.14 22.27 4.98
CA GLU A 5 -5.44 22.96 3.91
C GLU A 5 -3.93 22.67 3.96
N GLY A 6 -3.48 21.80 3.06
CA GLY A 6 -2.10 21.35 3.01
C GLY A 6 -1.77 20.57 1.73
N LYS A 7 -2.22 21.07 0.57
CA LYS A 7 -1.87 20.71 -0.83
C LYS A 7 -1.79 19.23 -1.28
N THR A 8 -1.90 18.24 -0.40
CA THR A 8 -1.71 16.82 -0.76
C THR A 8 -3.03 16.13 -1.12
N ILE A 9 -4.14 16.45 -0.45
CA ILE A 9 -5.44 15.83 -0.73
C ILE A 9 -6.22 16.66 -1.76
N LEU A 10 -6.56 16.04 -2.88
CA LEU A 10 -7.31 16.65 -3.99
C LEU A 10 -8.82 16.44 -3.83
N ARG A 11 -9.24 15.29 -3.29
CA ARG A 11 -10.66 14.94 -3.15
C ARG A 11 -10.88 13.92 -2.04
N ASP A 12 -11.95 14.10 -1.29
CA ASP A 12 -12.48 13.09 -0.37
C ASP A 12 -14.00 13.02 -0.56
N ALA A 13 -14.49 11.90 -1.09
CA ALA A 13 -15.90 11.75 -1.46
C ALA A 13 -16.42 10.34 -1.21
N LYS A 14 -17.71 10.25 -0.85
CA LYS A 14 -18.44 8.99 -0.88
C LYS A 14 -18.82 8.68 -2.33
N VAL A 15 -18.36 7.55 -2.85
CA VAL A 15 -18.67 7.08 -4.21
C VAL A 15 -19.35 5.72 -4.14
N ILE A 16 -20.11 5.40 -5.18
CA ILE A 16 -20.72 4.08 -5.31
C ILE A 16 -19.85 3.25 -6.25
N LEU A 17 -19.38 2.11 -5.76
CA LEU A 17 -18.55 1.19 -6.54
C LEU A 17 -19.37 -0.07 -6.87
N GLY A 18 -19.49 -0.39 -8.16
CA GLY A 18 -20.18 -1.59 -8.67
C GLY A 18 -21.14 -1.31 -9.82
N ALA A 19 -21.60 -2.38 -10.48
CA ALA A 19 -22.62 -2.35 -11.52
C ALA A 19 -23.96 -2.88 -11.00
N GLU A 20 -25.05 -2.26 -11.45
CA GLU A 20 -26.49 -2.54 -11.23
C GLU A 20 -26.91 -3.27 -9.94
N LYS A 21 -26.51 -4.54 -9.74
CA LYS A 21 -26.89 -5.38 -8.58
C LYS A 21 -25.89 -5.44 -7.42
N LYS A 22 -24.70 -4.83 -7.52
CA LYS A 22 -23.67 -4.85 -6.44
C LYS A 22 -23.06 -3.47 -6.18
N MET A 23 -23.90 -2.44 -6.12
CA MET A 23 -23.47 -1.09 -5.71
C MET A 23 -23.18 -1.06 -4.20
N ARG A 24 -21.91 -0.83 -3.83
CA ARG A 24 -21.51 -0.59 -2.44
C ARG A 24 -20.96 0.82 -2.27
N PRO A 25 -21.41 1.58 -1.26
CA PRO A 25 -20.81 2.87 -0.95
C PRO A 25 -19.40 2.65 -0.40
N VAL A 26 -18.43 3.32 -1.01
CA VAL A 26 -17.04 3.37 -0.55
C VAL A 26 -16.58 4.82 -0.49
N ARG A 27 -15.57 5.10 0.32
CA ARG A 27 -14.91 6.40 0.35
C ARG A 27 -13.81 6.41 -0.70
N LEU A 28 -13.75 7.45 -1.51
CA LEU A 28 -12.69 7.70 -2.47
C LEU A 28 -11.87 8.89 -1.99
N VAL A 29 -10.60 8.63 -1.72
CA VAL A 29 -9.61 9.65 -1.38
C VAL A 29 -8.65 9.80 -2.56
N GLU A 30 -8.58 10.99 -3.14
CA GLU A 30 -7.63 11.34 -4.19
C GLU A 30 -6.57 12.27 -3.62
N TYR A 31 -5.30 11.96 -3.85
CA TYR A 31 -4.17 12.75 -3.37
C TYR A 31 -3.07 12.84 -4.43
N GLN A 32 -2.26 13.89 -4.37
CA GLN A 32 -1.14 14.10 -5.26
C GLN A 32 0.17 13.95 -4.48
N ASP A 33 1.14 13.25 -5.07
CA ASP A 33 2.46 13.09 -4.47
C ASP A 33 3.41 14.23 -4.85
N SER A 34 4.59 14.28 -4.24
CA SER A 34 5.61 15.33 -4.49
C SER A 34 6.07 15.40 -5.95
N GLU A 35 6.01 14.28 -6.68
CA GLU A 35 6.31 14.19 -8.12
C GLU A 35 5.13 14.61 -9.01
N GLY A 36 4.04 15.10 -8.42
CA GLY A 36 2.86 15.56 -9.15
C GLY A 36 1.93 14.44 -9.63
N LYS A 37 2.21 13.18 -9.26
CA LYS A 37 1.37 12.02 -9.63
C LYS A 37 0.14 11.91 -8.74
N THR A 38 -1.02 11.75 -9.36
CA THR A 38 -2.30 11.60 -8.65
C THR A 38 -2.62 10.14 -8.37
N TYR A 39 -2.96 9.85 -7.13
CA TYR A 39 -3.39 8.55 -6.65
C TYR A 39 -4.85 8.61 -6.20
N LYS A 40 -5.57 7.52 -6.43
CA LYS A 40 -6.97 7.35 -6.03
C LYS A 40 -7.09 6.10 -5.18
N VAL A 41 -7.54 6.27 -3.95
CA VAL A 41 -7.66 5.20 -2.96
C VAL A 41 -9.12 5.02 -2.60
N ALA A 42 -9.68 3.85 -2.93
CA ALA A 42 -11.01 3.46 -2.48
C ALA A 42 -10.89 2.69 -1.16
N THR A 43 -11.59 3.14 -0.13
CA THR A 43 -11.56 2.51 1.20
C THR A 43 -12.96 2.43 1.81
N THR A 44 -13.17 1.43 2.66
CA THR A 44 -14.37 1.31 3.50
C THR A 44 -14.15 1.93 4.89
N ARG A 45 -12.94 2.44 5.17
CA ARG A 45 -12.56 3.05 6.45
C ARG A 45 -12.96 4.52 6.51
N TRP A 46 -13.81 4.83 7.49
CA TRP A 46 -14.30 6.18 7.79
C TRP A 46 -13.73 6.73 9.09
N ASP A 47 -13.11 5.85 9.88
CA ASP A 47 -12.44 6.13 11.16
C ASP A 47 -11.16 6.95 10.99
N LEU A 48 -10.54 6.92 9.81
CA LEU A 48 -9.29 7.61 9.51
C LEU A 48 -9.54 8.88 8.70
N SER A 49 -8.69 9.88 8.84
CA SER A 49 -8.65 11.06 7.98
C SER A 49 -8.15 10.71 6.56
N ALA A 50 -8.44 11.58 5.59
CA ALA A 50 -7.96 11.41 4.22
C ALA A 50 -6.42 11.43 4.14
N ILE A 51 -5.76 12.17 5.03
CA ILE A 51 -4.30 12.26 5.14
C ILE A 51 -3.73 10.92 5.62
N GLU A 52 -4.27 10.36 6.70
CA GLU A 52 -3.83 9.05 7.22
C GLU A 52 -4.03 7.93 6.19
N ILE A 53 -5.14 7.97 5.44
CA ILE A 53 -5.38 7.02 4.34
C ILE A 53 -4.29 7.16 3.26
N ALA A 54 -3.92 8.38 2.90
CA ALA A 54 -2.86 8.64 1.93
C ALA A 54 -1.49 8.16 2.45
N GLU A 55 -1.17 8.39 3.72
CA GLU A 55 0.08 7.93 4.35
C GLU A 55 0.16 6.39 4.43
N ILE A 56 -0.92 5.71 4.81
CA ILE A 56 -0.99 4.25 4.80
C ILE A 56 -0.76 3.72 3.37
N TYR A 57 -1.36 4.37 2.37
CA TYR A 57 -1.17 3.97 0.98
C TYR A 57 0.26 4.25 0.50
N LYS A 58 0.92 5.33 0.96
CA LYS A 58 2.36 5.55 0.74
C LYS A 58 3.21 4.45 1.37
N ASN A 59 2.90 4.03 2.59
CA ASN A 59 3.61 2.96 3.29
C ASN A 59 3.49 1.59 2.58
N ARG A 60 2.44 1.36 1.79
CA ARG A 60 2.34 0.16 0.95
C ARG A 60 3.52 0.01 -0.03
N TRP A 61 4.04 1.11 -0.57
CA TRP A 61 5.20 1.11 -1.46
C TRP A 61 6.47 0.70 -0.71
N ILE A 62 6.60 1.13 0.55
CA ILE A 62 7.73 0.76 1.41
C ILE A 62 7.75 -0.76 1.64
N ILE A 63 6.59 -1.39 1.79
CA ILE A 63 6.50 -2.85 1.94
C ILE A 63 7.01 -3.57 0.67
N GLU A 64 6.69 -3.07 -0.53
CA GLU A 64 7.22 -3.64 -1.77
C GLU A 64 8.74 -3.49 -1.85
N LEU A 65 9.27 -2.32 -1.47
CA LEU A 65 10.71 -2.09 -1.42
C LEU A 65 11.40 -2.98 -0.38
N PHE A 66 10.76 -3.18 0.78
CA PHE A 66 11.23 -4.07 1.83
C PHE A 66 11.31 -5.51 1.35
N PHE A 67 10.26 -6.04 0.70
CA PHE A 67 10.32 -7.40 0.14
C PHE A 67 11.27 -7.52 -1.04
N LYS A 68 11.41 -6.48 -1.87
CA LYS A 68 12.44 -6.42 -2.91
C LYS A 68 13.83 -6.49 -2.28
N TRP A 69 14.07 -5.71 -1.23
CA TRP A 69 15.32 -5.71 -0.47
C TRP A 69 15.57 -7.07 0.18
N ILE A 70 14.58 -7.69 0.83
CA ILE A 70 14.69 -9.05 1.38
C ILE A 70 15.09 -10.04 0.27
N LYS A 71 14.42 -10.02 -0.88
CA LYS A 71 14.74 -10.93 -1.99
C LYS A 71 16.12 -10.68 -2.60
N GLN A 72 16.62 -9.44 -2.56
CA GLN A 72 17.96 -9.09 -3.04
C GLN A 72 19.06 -9.38 -2.01
N SER A 73 18.78 -9.17 -0.73
CA SER A 73 19.67 -9.42 0.41
C SER A 73 19.78 -10.91 0.70
N LEU A 74 18.65 -11.62 0.70
CA LEU A 74 18.58 -13.08 0.65
C LEU A 74 18.85 -13.53 -0.77
N ARG A 75 20.12 -13.44 -1.18
CA ARG A 75 20.65 -14.29 -2.24
C ARG A 75 20.51 -15.76 -1.81
N PHE A 76 19.30 -16.33 -1.86
CA PHE A 76 19.10 -17.78 -1.95
C PHE A 76 19.61 -18.23 -3.33
N VAL A 77 20.91 -18.12 -3.52
CA VAL A 77 21.64 -18.51 -4.72
C VAL A 77 22.09 -19.94 -4.42
N LYS A 78 21.21 -20.90 -4.75
CA LYS A 78 21.37 -22.36 -4.55
C LYS A 78 21.44 -22.81 -3.09
N VAL A 79 20.37 -23.52 -2.70
CA VAL A 79 20.47 -24.54 -1.65
C VAL A 79 21.45 -25.61 -2.16
N TRP A 80 22.64 -25.70 -1.58
CA TRP A 80 23.65 -26.70 -1.97
C TRP A 80 23.38 -28.08 -1.35
N SER A 81 22.50 -28.14 -0.36
CA SER A 81 22.10 -29.36 0.32
C SER A 81 20.67 -29.25 0.82
N THR A 82 19.79 -30.16 0.41
CA THR A 82 18.38 -30.23 0.83
C THR A 82 18.18 -30.85 2.23
N LYS A 83 19.27 -31.26 2.89
CA LYS A 83 19.20 -31.80 4.25
C LYS A 83 18.97 -30.68 5.28
N PRO A 84 18.18 -30.91 6.34
CA PRO A 84 17.88 -29.90 7.37
C PRO A 84 19.13 -29.23 7.95
N GLN A 85 20.19 -30.00 8.21
CA GLN A 85 21.47 -29.48 8.70
C GLN A 85 22.19 -28.58 7.71
N GLY A 86 22.10 -28.87 6.41
CA GLY A 86 22.71 -28.05 5.36
C GLY A 86 22.02 -26.71 5.19
N ILE A 87 20.70 -26.68 5.38
CA ILE A 87 19.90 -25.46 5.36
C ILE A 87 20.18 -24.62 6.61
N TRP A 88 20.34 -25.25 7.78
CA TRP A 88 20.69 -24.55 9.03
C TRP A 88 22.01 -23.78 8.91
N ASN A 89 23.08 -24.43 8.45
CA ASN A 89 24.40 -23.80 8.25
C ASN A 89 24.44 -22.70 7.18
N GLN A 90 23.42 -22.63 6.30
CA GLN A 90 23.34 -21.58 5.28
C GLN A 90 22.54 -20.36 5.77
N MET A 91 21.69 -20.53 6.79
CA MET A 91 20.84 -19.46 7.32
C MET A 91 21.36 -18.84 8.62
N PHE A 92 22.25 -19.55 9.33
CA PHE A 92 22.88 -19.13 10.60
C PHE A 92 24.39 -19.30 10.50
#